data_AF-A0A3C1VVH4-F1
#
_entry.id   AF-A0A3C1VVH4-F1
#
_cell.length_a   1.000
_cell.length_b   1.000
_cell.length_c   1.000
_cell.angle_alpha   90.00
_cell.angle_beta   90.00
_cell.angle_gamma   90.00
#
_symmetry.space_group_name_H-M   'P 1'
#
loop_
_entity.id
_entity.type
_entity.pdbx_description
1 polymer ?
#
loop_
_entity_poly.entity_id
_entity_poly.type
_entity_poly.pdbx_seq_one_letter_code
_entity_poly.pdbx_strand_id
1 'polypeptide(L)'
;AIRLAPVFGTKLVSVDASEALQRRGVQRVIELEDSVAVVADNYWRAKEALRLVKTEFESSDNDDISSADIAAQFDAELESSGGSEDFELGDAGGNLELAEDQIEA
;
A
#
# COMPACT_ATOMS: atom_id res chain seq x y z
N ALA A 1 -11.38 -15.86 4.93
CA ALA A 1 -10.17 -15.02 4.81
C ALA A 1 -10.21 -14.36 3.44
N ILE A 2 -9.69 -13.14 3.29
CA ILE A 2 -9.74 -12.37 2.04
C ILE A 2 -8.35 -11.80 1.73
N ARG A 3 -7.99 -11.75 0.45
CA ARG A 3 -6.83 -11.04 -0.08
C ARG A 3 -7.37 -9.96 -1.02
N LEU A 4 -7.07 -8.71 -0.71
CA LEU A 4 -7.37 -7.57 -1.57
C LEU A 4 -6.21 -7.32 -2.52
N ALA A 5 -6.51 -6.63 -3.62
CA ALA A 5 -5.50 -6.12 -4.52
C ALA A 5 -4.50 -5.22 -3.76
N PRO A 6 -3.20 -5.32 -4.08
CA PRO A 6 -2.16 -4.59 -3.35
C PRO A 6 -2.21 -3.09 -3.60
N VAL A 7 -2.67 -2.66 -4.79
CA VAL A 7 -2.78 -1.26 -5.16
C VAL A 7 -4.24 -0.89 -5.39
N PHE A 8 -4.65 0.25 -4.82
CA PHE A 8 -6.03 0.73 -4.93
C PHE A 8 -6.43 0.94 -6.38
N GLY A 9 -7.64 0.49 -6.72
CA GLY A 9 -8.21 0.63 -8.06
C GLY A 9 -7.75 -0.43 -9.06
N THR A 10 -6.80 -1.31 -8.70
CA THR A 10 -6.42 -2.46 -9.53
C THR A 10 -7.42 -3.61 -9.38
N LYS A 11 -7.64 -4.35 -10.46
CA LYS A 11 -8.58 -5.48 -10.48
C LYS A 11 -7.87 -6.82 -10.41
N LEU A 12 -8.66 -7.84 -10.06
CA LEU A 12 -8.23 -9.23 -10.11
C LEU A 12 -8.24 -9.72 -11.57
N VAL A 13 -7.08 -10.14 -12.08
CA VAL A 13 -6.90 -10.63 -13.46
C VAL A 13 -7.11 -12.13 -13.53
N SER A 14 -6.45 -12.87 -12.63
CA SER A 14 -6.51 -14.34 -12.64
C SER A 14 -6.39 -14.93 -11.24
N VAL A 15 -7.05 -16.08 -11.04
CA VAL A 15 -7.00 -16.86 -9.81
C VAL A 15 -6.82 -18.35 -10.12
N ASP A 16 -5.81 -18.96 -9.52
CA ASP A 16 -5.68 -20.41 -9.42
C ASP A 16 -5.85 -20.83 -7.95
N ALA A 17 -7.00 -21.43 -7.69
CA ALA A 17 -7.43 -21.91 -6.37
C ALA A 17 -7.36 -23.44 -6.25
N SER A 18 -6.79 -24.15 -7.23
CA SER A 18 -6.83 -25.61 -7.34
C SER A 18 -6.23 -26.32 -6.10
N GLU A 19 -5.12 -25.83 -5.58
CA GLU A 19 -4.48 -26.37 -4.37
C GLU A 19 -5.29 -26.03 -3.11
N ALA A 20 -5.85 -24.81 -3.03
CA ALA A 20 -6.63 -24.36 -1.89
C ALA A 20 -7.91 -25.20 -1.71
N LEU A 21 -8.60 -25.52 -2.80
CA LEU A 21 -9.84 -26.31 -2.80
C LEU A 21 -9.63 -27.77 -2.35
N GLN A 22 -8.42 -28.31 -2.48
CA GLN A 22 -8.08 -29.66 -2.02
C GLN A 22 -7.84 -29.74 -0.51
N ARG A 23 -7.73 -28.59 0.19
CA ARG A 23 -7.47 -28.57 1.63
C ARG A 23 -8.74 -28.93 2.40
N ARG A 24 -8.59 -29.83 3.39
CA ARG A 24 -9.69 -30.24 4.27
C ARG A 24 -10.35 -29.02 4.91
N GLY A 25 -11.67 -28.94 4.84
CA GLY A 25 -12.46 -27.89 5.47
C GLY A 25 -12.60 -26.61 4.64
N VAL A 26 -11.92 -26.50 3.50
CA VAL A 26 -12.21 -25.43 2.52
C VAL A 26 -13.52 -25.75 1.81
N GLN A 27 -14.41 -24.77 1.77
CA GLN A 27 -15.76 -24.90 1.20
C GLN A 27 -15.88 -24.20 -0.14
N ARG A 28 -15.23 -23.04 -0.28
CA ARG A 28 -15.32 -22.22 -1.49
C ARG A 28 -14.14 -21.26 -1.60
N VAL A 29 -13.77 -20.94 -2.83
CA VAL A 29 -13.01 -19.74 -3.19
C VAL A 29 -13.91 -18.86 -4.05
N ILE A 30 -13.97 -17.57 -3.73
CA ILE A 30 -14.84 -16.58 -4.37
C ILE A 30 -13.93 -15.50 -4.94
N GLU A 31 -14.08 -15.26 -6.23
CA GLU A 31 -13.45 -14.17 -6.96
C GLU A 31 -14.37 -12.95 -6.90
N LEU A 32 -13.79 -11.79 -6.57
CA LEU A 32 -14.44 -10.48 -6.52
C LEU A 32 -13.69 -9.55 -7.48
N GLU A 33 -14.20 -8.34 -7.68
CA GLU A 33 -13.62 -7.40 -8.64
C GLU A 33 -12.15 -7.06 -8.35
N ASP A 34 -11.81 -6.83 -7.08
CA ASP A 34 -10.51 -6.37 -6.60
C ASP A 34 -9.89 -7.36 -5.59
N SER A 35 -10.45 -8.56 -5.45
CA SER A 35 -10.11 -9.41 -4.32
C SER A 35 -10.47 -10.89 -4.53
N VAL A 36 -9.86 -11.74 -3.72
CA VAL A 36 -10.21 -13.16 -3.63
C VAL A 36 -10.49 -13.54 -2.18
N ALA A 37 -11.58 -14.26 -1.95
CA ALA A 37 -12.01 -14.72 -0.63
C ALA A 37 -12.03 -16.25 -0.55
N VAL A 38 -11.49 -16.80 0.53
CA VAL A 38 -11.56 -18.23 0.86
C VAL A 38 -12.49 -18.45 2.05
N VAL A 39 -13.48 -19.32 1.85
CA VAL A 39 -14.44 -19.78 2.86
C VAL A 39 -14.07 -21.17 3.31
N ALA A 40 -13.93 -21.36 4.62
CA ALA A 40 -13.63 -22.64 5.24
C ALA A 40 -14.41 -22.80 6.55
N ASP A 41 -14.42 -24.02 7.11
CA ASP A 41 -15.10 -24.35 8.37
C ASP A 41 -14.53 -23.62 9.60
N ASN A 42 -13.33 -23.04 9.50
CA ASN A 42 -12.75 -22.16 10.50
C ASN A 42 -11.77 -21.14 9.88
N TYR A 43 -11.49 -20.09 10.65
CA TYR A 43 -10.63 -18.99 10.24
C TYR A 43 -9.21 -19.44 9.86
N TRP A 44 -8.58 -20.30 10.66
CA TRP A 44 -7.17 -20.66 10.46
C TRP A 44 -6.96 -21.45 9.17
N ARG A 45 -7.88 -22.37 8.86
CA ARG A 45 -7.87 -23.10 7.58
C ARG A 45 -8.15 -22.18 6.40
N ALA A 46 -9.08 -21.23 6.53
CA ALA A 46 -9.31 -20.23 5.49
C ALA A 46 -8.05 -19.39 5.22
N LYS A 47 -7.36 -18.95 6.27
CA LYS A 47 -6.12 -18.16 6.17
C LYS A 47 -5.00 -18.96 5.51
N GLU A 48 -4.80 -20.21 5.92
CA GLU A 48 -3.73 -21.04 5.36
C GLU A 48 -4.03 -21.47 3.91
N ALA A 49 -5.29 -21.79 3.59
CA ALA A 49 -5.70 -22.07 2.22
C ALA A 49 -5.58 -20.84 1.31
N LEU A 50 -5.87 -19.64 1.81
CA LEU A 50 -5.68 -18.39 1.04
C LEU A 50 -4.23 -18.18 0.62
N ARG A 51 -3.24 -18.65 1.40
CA ARG A 51 -1.82 -18.56 1.04
C ARG A 51 -1.44 -19.44 -0.16
N LEU A 52 -2.21 -20.49 -0.42
CA LEU A 52 -2.01 -21.41 -1.56
C LEU A 52 -2.68 -20.90 -2.83
N VAL A 53 -3.60 -19.94 -2.71
CA VAL A 53 -4.24 -19.33 -3.89
C VAL A 53 -3.22 -18.46 -4.60
N LYS A 54 -2.97 -18.78 -5.88
CA LYS A 54 -2.16 -17.94 -6.77
C LYS A 54 -3.09 -16.91 -7.39
N THR A 55 -2.72 -15.64 -7.28
CA THR A 55 -3.53 -14.51 -7.76
C THR A 55 -2.66 -13.57 -8.54
N GLU A 56 -3.19 -13.08 -9.65
CA GLU A 56 -2.61 -12.02 -10.45
C GLU A 56 -3.55 -10.82 -10.42
N PHE A 57 -3.01 -9.65 -10.07
CA PHE A 57 -3.71 -8.37 -10.08
C PHE A 57 -3.19 -7.53 -11.22
N GLU A 58 -4.02 -6.59 -11.69
CA GLU A 58 -3.59 -5.62 -12.69
C GLU A 58 -2.40 -4.81 -12.17
N SER A 59 -1.43 -4.57 -13.05
CA SER A 59 -0.34 -3.63 -12.76
C SER A 59 -0.86 -2.20 -12.75
N SER A 60 -0.26 -1.37 -11.91
CA SER A 60 -0.54 0.06 -11.81
C SER A 60 0.75 0.86 -11.84
N ASP A 61 0.68 2.10 -12.34
CA ASP A 61 1.78 3.07 -12.22
C ASP A 61 2.18 3.31 -10.75
N ASN A 62 1.28 2.99 -9.81
CA ASN A 62 1.53 3.10 -8.37
C ASN A 62 2.18 1.87 -7.73
N ASP A 63 2.46 0.80 -8.49
CA ASP A 63 3.08 -0.43 -7.95
C ASP A 63 4.48 -0.16 -7.37
N ASP A 64 5.19 0.81 -7.94
CA ASP A 64 6.59 1.13 -7.61
C ASP A 64 6.75 2.44 -6.84
N ILE A 65 5.65 3.14 -6.50
CA ILE A 65 5.71 4.43 -5.81
C ILE A 65 6.15 4.26 -4.37
N SER A 66 7.25 4.91 -4.01
CA SER A 66 7.78 4.94 -2.64
C SER A 66 7.41 6.23 -1.91
N SER A 67 7.60 6.23 -0.58
CA SER A 67 7.45 7.45 0.21
C SER A 67 8.43 8.56 -0.19
N ALA A 68 9.61 8.19 -0.73
CA ALA A 68 10.58 9.16 -1.21
C ALA A 68 10.12 9.83 -2.52
N ASP A 69 9.49 9.07 -3.42
CA ASP A 69 8.92 9.62 -4.66
C ASP A 69 7.78 10.60 -4.35
N ILE A 70 6.92 10.25 -3.39
CA ILE A 70 5.83 11.11 -2.93
C ILE A 70 6.39 12.40 -2.33
N ALA A 71 7.41 12.31 -1.47
CA ALA A 71 8.04 13.49 -0.87
C ALA A 71 8.67 14.40 -1.93
N ALA A 72 9.43 13.82 -2.87
CA ALA A 72 10.04 14.57 -3.96
C ALA A 72 8.99 15.26 -4.85
N GLN A 73 7.85 14.60 -5.10
CA GLN A 73 6.74 15.21 -5.82
C GLN A 73 6.16 16.41 -5.04
N PHE A 74 5.92 16.26 -3.74
CA PHE A 74 5.43 17.36 -2.90
C PHE A 74 6.40 18.55 -2.90
N ASP A 75 7.70 18.31 -2.74
CA ASP A 75 8.71 19.37 -2.74
C ASP A 75 8.70 20.14 -4.07
N ALA A 76 8.70 19.41 -5.21
CA ALA A 76 8.64 20.03 -6.53
C ALA A 76 7.33 20.82 -6.76
N GLU A 77 6.21 20.33 -6.25
CA GLU A 77 4.93 21.03 -6.33
C GLU A 77 4.91 22.30 -5.46
N LEU A 78 5.47 22.27 -4.25
CA LEU A 78 5.60 23.44 -3.37
C LEU A 78 6.48 24.53 -4.00
N GLU A 79 7.62 24.14 -4.60
CA GLU A 79 8.50 25.05 -5.32
C GLU A 79 7.82 25.69 -6.54
N SER A 80 7.07 24.90 -7.31
CA SER A 80 6.44 25.39 -8.55
C SER A 80 5.16 26.18 -8.34
N SER A 81 4.40 25.88 -7.27
CA SER A 81 3.12 26.54 -6.97
C SER A 81 3.29 27.88 -6.26
N GLY A 82 4.52 28.25 -5.90
CA GLY A 82 4.80 29.45 -5.10
C GLY A 82 4.17 29.33 -3.72
N GLY A 83 4.44 28.20 -3.05
CA GLY A 83 3.92 27.89 -1.73
C GLY A 83 4.07 29.08 -0.78
N SER A 84 3.00 29.38 -0.04
CA SER A 84 3.04 30.39 1.02
C SER A 84 3.63 29.77 2.28
N GLU A 85 4.58 30.47 2.90
CA GLU A 85 5.03 30.13 4.26
C GLU A 85 3.81 30.14 5.19
N ASP A 86 3.55 29.00 5.84
CA ASP A 86 2.35 28.83 6.67
C ASP A 86 2.39 29.77 7.90
N PHE A 87 3.60 30.01 8.42
CA PHE A 87 3.85 30.98 9.48
C PHE A 87 5.33 31.40 9.52
N GLU A 88 5.59 32.70 9.40
CA GLU A 88 6.94 33.28 9.53
C GLU A 88 6.96 34.28 10.70
N LEU A 89 7.85 34.08 11.67
CA LEU A 89 8.08 35.01 12.77
C LEU A 89 9.58 35.06 13.12
N GLY A 90 10.24 36.12 12.66
CA GLY A 90 11.70 36.28 12.81
C GLY A 90 12.48 35.49 11.73
N ASP A 91 13.81 35.49 11.84
CA ASP A 91 14.70 34.79 10.90
C ASP A 91 15.04 33.39 11.42
N ALA A 92 14.22 32.40 11.08
CA ALA A 92 14.44 31.03 11.54
C ALA A 92 15.74 30.42 10.97
N GLY A 93 16.01 30.63 9.69
CA GLY A 93 17.19 30.08 9.00
C GLY A 93 18.50 30.62 9.59
N GLY A 94 18.61 31.94 9.71
CA GLY A 94 19.80 32.58 10.28
C GLY A 94 20.01 32.25 11.75
N ASN A 95 18.95 32.12 12.55
CA ASN A 95 19.06 31.72 13.95
C ASN A 95 19.42 30.24 14.12
N LEU A 96 19.00 29.37 13.20
CA LEU A 96 19.41 27.97 13.20
C LEU A 96 20.92 27.86 12.92
N GLU A 97 21.44 28.56 11.90
CA GLU A 97 22.87 28.59 11.57
C GLU A 97 23.75 29.09 12.71
N LEU A 98 23.26 30.04 13.51
CA LEU A 98 23.98 30.60 14.66
C LEU A 98 23.83 29.78 15.95
N ALA A 99 23.00 28.73 15.94
CA ALA A 99 22.76 27.93 17.13
C ALA A 99 24.01 27.16 17.56
N GLU A 100 24.26 27.12 18.86
CA GLU A 100 25.42 26.45 19.45
C GLU A 100 25.31 24.92 19.33
N ASP A 101 24.08 24.39 19.35
CA ASP A 101 23.74 22.99 19.14
C ASP A 101 22.60 22.87 18.11
N GLN A 102 22.84 22.15 17.01
CA GLN A 102 21.81 21.75 16.05
C GLN A 102 21.55 20.24 16.17
N ILE A 103 20.29 19.85 16.31
CA ILE A 103 19.86 18.45 16.35
C ILE A 103 18.80 18.24 15.28
N GLU A 104 19.09 17.39 14.30
CA GLU A 104 18.15 16.94 13.25
C GLU A 104 17.94 15.42 13.36
N ALA A 105 16.76 14.94 12.96
CA ALA A 105 16.36 13.53 13.03
C ALA A 105 15.65 13.08 11.75
#